data_AF-A0A956KLH7-F1
#
_entry.id   AF-A0A956KLH7-F1
#
_cell.length_a   1.000
_cell.length_b   1.000
_cell.length_c   1.000
_cell.angle_alpha   90.00
_cell.angle_beta   90.00
_cell.angle_gamma   90.00
#
_symmetry.space_group_name_H-M   'P 1'
#
loop_
_entity.id
_entity.type
_entity.pdbx_description
1 polymer ?
#
loop_
_entity_poly.entity_id
_entity_poly.type
_entity_poly.pdbx_seq_one_letter_code
_entity_poly.pdbx_strand_id
1 'polypeptide(L)'
;APVMSQEYDDPQAMYFVVHGEMRLTVDEQTVDIGVGEFAGQDLFAPAGDVQSMSWPSADGECQAIVLTRGALKRAIRAAPGLAKTLGPLSQTSRVQP
;
A
#
# COMPACT_ATOMS: atom_id res chain seq x y z
N ALA A 1 8.54 -11.09 -20.81
CA ALA A 1 7.26 -11.75 -20.43
C ALA A 1 6.22 -10.66 -20.27
N PRO A 2 4.98 -10.81 -20.77
CA PRO A 2 3.97 -9.79 -20.54
C PRO A 2 3.68 -9.76 -19.04
N VAL A 3 3.76 -8.57 -18.45
CA VAL A 3 3.35 -8.35 -17.07
C VAL A 3 1.84 -8.61 -17.06
N MET A 4 1.44 -9.77 -16.54
CA MET A 4 0.03 -10.06 -16.32
C MET A 4 -0.51 -8.95 -15.42
N SER A 5 -1.44 -8.16 -15.94
CA SER A 5 -2.31 -7.31 -15.16
C SER A 5 -3.11 -8.24 -14.25
N GLN A 6 -2.56 -8.56 -13.09
CA GLN A 6 -3.27 -9.34 -12.09
C GLN A 6 -4.39 -8.43 -11.61
N GLU A 7 -5.63 -8.74 -11.97
CA GLU A 7 -6.81 -8.14 -11.34
C GLU A 7 -6.68 -8.44 -9.85
N TYR A 8 -6.42 -7.38 -9.08
CA TYR A 8 -6.46 -7.45 -7.64
C TYR A 8 -7.94 -7.39 -7.25
N ASP A 9 -8.38 -8.27 -6.34
CA ASP A 9 -9.78 -8.32 -5.85
C ASP A 9 -10.04 -7.39 -4.66
N ASP A 10 -9.01 -6.68 -4.17
CA ASP A 10 -9.07 -5.85 -2.96
C ASP A 10 -8.28 -4.55 -3.18
N PRO A 11 -8.92 -3.35 -3.05
CA PRO A 11 -8.21 -2.08 -3.13
C PRO A 11 -7.28 -1.86 -1.94
N GLN A 12 -7.45 -2.60 -0.83
CA GLN A 12 -6.55 -2.57 0.32
C GLN A 12 -5.20 -3.22 -0.03
N ALA A 13 -4.31 -2.40 -0.54
CA ALA A 13 -2.93 -2.74 -0.83
C ALA A 13 -2.01 -1.54 -0.59
N MET A 14 -0.72 -1.82 -0.44
CA MET A 14 0.29 -0.78 -0.52
C MET A 14 0.70 -0.62 -1.99
N TYR A 15 0.67 0.61 -2.48
CA TYR A 15 1.02 0.95 -3.85
C TYR A 15 2.30 1.77 -3.87
N PHE A 16 3.21 1.45 -4.78
CA PHE A 16 4.42 2.23 -5.05
C PHE A 16 4.49 2.55 -6.54
N VAL A 17 4.40 3.82 -6.90
CA VAL A 17 4.31 4.24 -8.31
C VAL A 17 5.70 4.27 -8.94
N VAL A 18 5.85 3.62 -10.09
CA VAL A 18 7.10 3.57 -10.87
C VAL A 18 7.02 4.37 -12.17
N HIS A 19 5.80 4.68 -12.63
CA HIS A 19 5.56 5.51 -13.81
C HIS A 19 4.17 6.17 -13.71
N GLY A 20 4.07 7.42 -14.16
CA GLY A 20 2.81 8.18 -14.17
C GLY A 20 2.39 8.70 -12.80
N GLU A 21 1.10 8.97 -12.66
CA GLU A 21 0.46 9.46 -11.44
C GLU A 21 -0.79 8.63 -11.16
N MET A 22 -1.02 8.34 -9.88
CA MET A 22 -2.14 7.55 -9.41
C MET A 22 -2.93 8.30 -8.34
N ARG A 23 -4.25 8.26 -8.45
CA ARG A 23 -5.20 8.86 -7.52
C ARG A 23 -5.89 7.78 -6.69
N LEU A 24 -5.94 8.01 -5.39
CA LEU A 24 -6.51 7.13 -4.37
C LEU A 24 -7.44 7.94 -3.47
N THR A 25 -8.55 7.39 -3.00
CA THR A 25 -9.30 7.98 -1.89
C THR A 25 -9.11 7.12 -0.65
N VAL A 26 -8.57 7.71 0.42
CA VAL A 26 -8.33 7.09 1.71
C VAL A 26 -9.14 7.82 2.78
N ASP A 27 -10.06 7.15 3.47
CA ASP A 27 -10.95 7.74 4.48
C ASP A 27 -11.55 9.10 4.02
N GLU A 28 -12.13 9.12 2.81
CA GLU A 28 -12.75 10.30 2.17
C GLU A 28 -11.77 11.37 1.69
N GLN A 29 -10.46 11.21 1.89
CA GLN A 29 -9.43 12.10 1.37
C GLN A 29 -8.85 11.57 0.07
N THR A 30 -8.95 12.36 -0.99
CA THR A 30 -8.28 12.06 -2.26
C THR A 30 -6.81 12.45 -2.19
N VAL A 31 -5.94 11.51 -2.49
CA VAL A 31 -4.48 11.65 -2.52
C VAL A 31 -3.99 11.28 -3.92
N ASP A 32 -3.22 12.16 -4.52
CA ASP A 32 -2.48 11.91 -5.75
C ASP A 32 -1.06 11.49 -5.35
N ILE A 33 -0.58 10.37 -5.90
CA ILE A 33 0.78 9.86 -5.68
C ILE A 33 1.50 9.67 -7.01
N GLY A 34 2.72 10.21 -7.09
CA GLY A 34 3.59 10.19 -8.25
C GLY A 34 4.75 9.20 -8.15
N VAL A 35 5.63 9.24 -9.15
CA VAL A 35 6.79 8.34 -9.26
C VAL A 35 7.69 8.40 -8.01
N GLY A 36 7.93 7.23 -7.41
CA GLY A 36 8.75 7.09 -6.20
C GLY A 36 7.96 7.28 -4.90
N GLU A 37 6.69 7.65 -4.98
CA GLU A 37 5.81 7.78 -3.82
C GLU A 37 5.01 6.50 -3.57
N PHE A 38 4.53 6.36 -2.35
CA PHE A 38 3.70 5.23 -1.94
C PHE A 38 2.53 5.66 -1.07
N ALA A 39 1.49 4.84 -1.06
CA ALA A 39 0.33 4.98 -0.18
C ALA A 39 -0.22 3.59 0.20
N GLY A 40 -1.14 3.57 1.15
CA GLY A 40 -1.72 2.33 1.67
C GLY A 40 -0.84 1.62 2.70
N GLN A 41 0.06 2.34 3.38
CA GLN A 41 0.88 1.78 4.47
C GLN A 41 0.05 1.19 5.63
N ASP A 42 -1.18 1.66 5.80
CA ASP A 42 -2.11 1.21 6.85
C ASP A 42 -2.69 -0.19 6.58
N LEU A 43 -2.31 -0.81 5.46
CA LEU A 43 -2.49 -2.24 5.23
C LEU A 43 -1.96 -3.11 6.37
N PHE A 44 -1.03 -2.60 7.19
CA PHE A 44 -0.44 -3.32 8.33
C PHE A 44 -0.96 -2.85 9.69
N ALA A 45 -1.92 -1.92 9.72
CA ALA A 45 -2.55 -1.49 10.95
C ALA A 45 -3.32 -2.66 11.63
N PRO A 46 -3.44 -2.65 12.98
CA PRO A 46 -4.27 -3.59 13.72
C PRO A 46 -5.70 -3.64 13.17
N ALA A 47 -6.36 -4.79 13.28
CA ALA A 47 -7.74 -4.95 12.83
C ALA A 47 -8.66 -4.02 13.66
N GLY A 48 -9.07 -2.91 13.06
CA GLY A 48 -9.82 -1.83 13.71
C GLY A 48 -9.39 -0.44 13.22
N ASP A 49 -8.13 -0.29 12.83
CA ASP A 49 -7.53 0.99 12.39
C ASP A 49 -7.18 0.98 10.90
N VAL A 50 -7.71 0.01 10.14
CA VAL A 50 -7.46 -0.08 8.69
C VAL A 50 -8.32 0.95 7.98
N GLN A 51 -7.67 1.91 7.35
CA GLN A 51 -8.34 2.94 6.55
C GLN A 51 -9.10 2.32 5.38
N SER A 52 -10.25 2.90 5.06
CA SER A 52 -11.01 2.54 3.87
C SER A 52 -10.30 3.14 2.65
N MET A 53 -10.07 2.33 1.61
CA MET A 53 -9.47 2.80 0.36
C MET A 53 -10.36 2.50 -0.83
N SER A 54 -10.47 3.48 -1.74
CA SER A 54 -11.06 3.29 -3.06
C SER A 54 -10.14 2.48 -3.97
N TRP A 55 -10.70 2.01 -5.08
CA TRP A 55 -9.88 1.56 -6.20
C TRP A 55 -8.98 2.70 -6.70
N PRO A 56 -7.70 2.42 -6.99
CA PRO A 56 -6.83 3.39 -7.65
C PRO A 56 -7.38 3.76 -9.02
N SER A 57 -7.23 5.02 -9.37
CA SER A 57 -7.47 5.56 -10.70
C SER A 57 -6.24 6.33 -11.17
N ALA A 58 -6.11 6.57 -12.48
CA ALA A 58 -5.01 7.34 -13.03
C ALA A 58 -5.49 8.15 -14.23
N ASP A 59 -5.04 9.40 -14.30
CA ASP A 59 -5.27 10.27 -15.46
C ASP A 59 -4.17 9.99 -16.51
N GLY A 60 -4.22 8.82 -17.14
CA GLY A 60 -3.27 8.39 -18.18
C GLY A 60 -2.57 7.06 -17.89
N GLU A 61 -1.41 6.83 -18.52
CA GLU A 61 -0.63 5.61 -18.33
C GLU A 61 0.13 5.64 -17.00
N CYS A 62 -0.30 4.79 -16.06
CA CYS A 62 0.32 4.64 -14.74
C CYS A 62 0.76 3.18 -14.52
N GLN A 63 1.93 3.01 -13.92
CA GLN A 63 2.45 1.72 -13.48
C GLN A 63 2.83 1.80 -12.00
N ALA A 64 2.36 0.83 -11.23
CA ALA A 64 2.64 0.73 -9.81
C ALA A 64 2.98 -0.71 -9.40
N ILE A 65 3.85 -0.85 -8.42
CA ILE A 65 4.09 -2.10 -7.69
C ILE A 65 3.05 -2.18 -6.58
N VAL A 66 2.34 -3.30 -6.51
CA VAL A 66 1.24 -3.51 -5.55
C VAL A 66 1.61 -4.62 -4.58
N LEU A 67 1.54 -4.34 -3.28
CA LEU A 67 1.72 -5.32 -2.22
C LEU A 67 0.40 -5.50 -1.45
N THR A 68 -0.28 -6.62 -1.66
CA THR A 68 -1.52 -6.96 -0.93
C THR A 68 -1.23 -7.65 0.39
N ARG A 69 -2.20 -7.60 1.33
CA ARG A 69 -2.09 -8.28 2.63
C ARG A 69 -1.91 -9.79 2.46
N GLY A 70 -2.59 -10.37 1.47
CA GLY A 70 -2.46 -11.79 1.12
C GLY A 70 -1.07 -12.13 0.61
N ALA A 71 -0.50 -11.32 -0.28
CA ALA A 71 0.85 -11.51 -0.79
C ALA A 71 1.89 -11.40 0.33
N LEU A 72 1.76 -10.40 1.21
CA LEU A 72 2.67 -10.27 2.35
C LEU A 72 2.58 -11.48 3.31
N LYS A 73 1.37 -11.93 3.66
CA LYS A 73 1.20 -13.10 4.54
C LYS A 73 1.87 -14.35 3.95
N ARG A 74 1.79 -14.54 2.62
CA ARG A 74 2.49 -15.63 1.93
C ARG A 74 4.00 -15.46 1.99
N ALA A 75 4.51 -14.26 1.78
CA ALA A 75 5.95 -13.97 1.87
C ALA A 75 6.49 -14.21 3.29
N ILE A 76 5.79 -13.75 4.33
CA ILE A 76 6.15 -14.01 5.74
C ILE A 76 6.17 -15.51 6.04
N ARG A 77 5.19 -16.27 5.52
CA ARG A 77 5.16 -17.72 5.71
C ARG A 77 6.36 -18.41 5.07
N ALA A 78 6.78 -17.95 3.88
CA ALA A 78 7.96 -18.47 3.18
C ALA A 78 9.28 -18.04 3.84
N ALA A 79 9.32 -16.83 4.41
CA ALA A 79 10.49 -16.25 5.06
C ALA A 79 10.10 -15.54 6.37
N PRO A 80 10.01 -16.27 7.51
CA PRO A 80 9.54 -15.69 8.78
C PRO A 80 10.37 -14.51 9.30
N GLY A 81 11.65 -14.40 8.88
CA GLY A 81 12.52 -13.26 9.20
C GLY A 81 11.98 -11.92 8.67
N LEU A 82 11.20 -11.94 7.58
CA LEU A 82 10.59 -10.75 6.99
C LEU A 82 9.60 -10.06 7.95
N ALA A 83 8.90 -10.82 8.80
CA ALA A 83 8.02 -10.22 9.80
C ALA A 83 8.80 -9.39 10.84
N LYS A 84 10.06 -9.74 11.12
CA LYS A 84 10.90 -8.99 12.06
C LYS A 84 11.42 -7.69 11.45
N THR A 85 11.66 -7.67 10.14
CA THR A 85 12.10 -6.46 9.43
C THR A 85 10.97 -5.46 9.23
N LEU A 86 9.71 -5.94 9.28
CA LEU A 86 8.49 -5.13 9.21
C LEU A 86 7.93 -4.80 10.61
N GLY A 87 8.77 -4.82 11.64
CA GLY A 87 8.37 -4.59 13.04
C GLY A 87 7.54 -3.31 13.26
N PRO A 88 6.89 -3.18 14.44
CA PRO A 88 5.83 -2.19 14.65
C PRO A 88 6.30 -0.75 14.39
N LEU A 89 5.55 -0.01 13.58
CA LEU A 89 5.69 1.45 13.32
C LEU A 89 5.28 2.31 14.52
N SER A 90 5.45 1.82 15.75
CA SER A 90 5.09 2.58 16.94
C SER A 90 6.29 3.40 17.42
N GLN A 91 6.33 4.68 17.02
CA GLN A 91 6.62 5.87 17.85
C GLN A 91 7.21 7.03 17.03
N THR A 92 6.37 7.73 16.26
CA THR A 92 6.53 9.17 16.02
C THR A 92 5.36 9.93 16.60
N SER A 93 5.21 9.83 17.93
CA SER A 93 4.49 10.83 18.71
C SER A 93 5.50 11.42 19.70
N ARG A 94 6.32 12.36 19.21
CA ARG A 94 7.16 13.19 20.07
C ARG A 94 7.24 14.61 19.50
N VAL A 95 6.21 15.40 19.79
CA VAL A 95 6.40 16.82 20.08
C VAL A 95 5.50 17.15 21.27
N GLN A 96 6.10 17.18 22.46
CA GLN A 96 5.54 17.86 23.63
C GLN A 96 5.83 19.36 23.50
N PRO A 97 4.90 20.25 23.85
CA PRO A 97 5.21 21.42 24.66
C PRO A 97 5.27 21.06 26.15
#